data_AF-T0N4M5-F1
#
_entry.id   AF-T0N4M5-F1
#
_cell.length_a   1.000
_cell.length_b   1.000
_cell.length_c   1.000
_cell.angle_alpha   90.00
_cell.angle_beta   90.00
_cell.angle_gamma   90.00
#
_symmetry.space_group_name_H-M   'P 1'
#
loop_
_entity.id
_entity.type
_entity.pdbx_description
1 polymer ?
#
loop_
_entity_poly.entity_id
_entity_poly.type
_entity_poly.pdbx_seq_one_letter_code
_entity_poly.pdbx_strand_id
1 'polypeptide(L)'
;MENHIKDNRELYEKSFKEDLFNIEFILENIKDLQTLPKTFGSQPDIRTDFELLSMRENYTYKNFKKLCDHYPKGKYYFHFGGKHSVLKEIWGLENIAIKLQKDDTFKDKIYAIRTYYGVGTSMGAEVEQPVYSNIPTELEKQLQTVKGEFGDLIIDLNNRRSPIKNTLNLNYFEPAEREVLKPDSDTKTTDYFQGIIIIKNPKGGTAYSVFPD
;
A
#
# COMPACT_ATOMS: atom_id res chain seq x y z
N MET A 1 22.10 20.84 9.59
CA MET A 1 22.27 19.63 10.42
C MET A 1 23.00 18.53 9.66
N GLU A 2 22.53 18.08 8.48
CA GLU A 2 23.23 17.04 7.67
C GLU A 2 24.72 17.34 7.43
N ASN A 3 25.05 18.55 6.96
CA ASN A 3 26.45 18.95 6.76
C ASN A 3 27.25 18.88 8.06
N HIS A 4 26.66 19.28 9.19
CA HIS A 4 27.33 19.19 10.48
C HIS A 4 27.58 17.75 10.92
N ILE A 5 26.63 16.83 10.70
CA ILE A 5 26.81 15.39 10.96
C ILE A 5 27.94 14.85 10.06
N LYS A 6 27.93 15.19 8.78
CA LYS A 6 28.94 14.76 7.81
C LYS A 6 30.34 15.27 8.17
N ASP A 7 30.47 16.54 8.52
CA ASP A 7 31.74 17.17 8.89
C ASP A 7 32.28 16.65 10.24
N ASN A 8 31.43 16.04 11.07
CA ASN A 8 31.77 15.50 12.39
C ASN A 8 31.47 13.99 12.50
N ARG A 9 31.59 13.24 11.40
CA ARG A 9 31.09 11.85 11.29
C ARG A 9 31.56 10.95 12.43
N GLU A 10 32.86 10.93 12.73
CA GLU A 10 33.44 10.08 13.79
C GLU A 10 32.84 10.37 15.17
N LEU A 11 32.59 11.64 15.49
CA LEU A 11 32.01 12.05 16.77
C LEU A 11 30.57 11.53 16.89
N TYR A 12 29.77 11.67 15.84
CA TYR A 12 28.39 11.22 15.81
C TYR A 12 28.28 9.69 15.83
N GLU A 13 29.11 8.99 15.06
CA GLU A 13 29.15 7.52 15.08
C GLU A 13 29.51 6.97 16.47
N LYS A 14 30.51 7.57 17.12
CA LYS A 14 30.93 7.20 18.48
C LYS A 14 29.84 7.47 19.52
N SER A 15 29.12 8.60 19.38
CA SER A 15 28.15 9.06 20.37
C SER A 15 26.79 8.35 20.23
N PHE A 16 26.29 8.22 19.00
CA PHE A 16 24.92 7.76 18.74
C PHE A 16 24.84 6.33 18.21
N LYS A 17 25.93 5.75 17.66
CA LYS A 17 25.95 4.36 17.17
C LYS A 17 24.77 4.08 16.21
N GLU A 18 23.91 3.11 16.51
CA GLU A 18 22.73 2.75 15.71
C GLU A 18 21.69 3.88 15.65
N ASP A 19 21.57 4.72 16.69
CA ASP A 19 20.66 5.87 16.67
C ASP A 19 21.06 6.93 15.64
N LEU A 20 22.31 6.94 15.20
CA LEU A 20 22.75 7.82 14.12
C LEU A 20 21.97 7.54 12.83
N PHE A 21 21.74 6.26 12.51
CA PHE A 21 20.93 5.88 11.35
C PHE A 21 19.51 6.44 11.49
N ASN A 22 18.89 6.30 12.65
CA ASN A 22 17.54 6.81 12.90
C ASN A 22 17.46 8.33 12.72
N ILE A 23 18.44 9.06 13.25
CA ILE A 23 18.55 10.52 13.12
C ILE A 23 18.70 10.91 11.64
N GLU A 24 19.63 10.28 10.92
CA GLU A 24 19.88 10.56 9.50
C GLU A 24 18.66 10.22 8.64
N PHE A 25 17.99 9.09 8.94
CA PHE A 25 16.76 8.68 8.28
C PHE A 25 15.63 9.71 8.48
N ILE A 26 15.42 10.20 9.69
CA ILE A 26 14.41 11.22 10.00
C ILE A 26 14.74 12.55 9.30
N LEU A 27 16.01 12.99 9.35
CA LEU A 27 16.42 14.27 8.75
C LEU A 27 16.24 14.27 7.23
N GLU A 28 16.61 13.19 6.56
CA GLU A 28 16.37 13.03 5.12
C GLU A 28 14.87 13.07 4.79
N ASN A 29 14.03 12.41 5.59
CA ASN A 29 12.58 12.43 5.41
C ASN A 29 11.97 13.82 5.57
N ILE A 30 12.44 14.59 6.56
CA ILE A 30 12.00 15.99 6.75
C ILE A 30 12.39 16.83 5.53
N LYS A 31 13.61 16.64 5.00
CA LYS A 31 14.10 17.36 3.82
C LYS A 31 13.32 16.99 2.56
N ASP A 32 13.08 15.70 2.33
CA ASP A 32 12.27 15.22 1.21
C ASP A 32 10.86 15.79 1.28
N LEU A 33 10.24 15.82 2.47
CA LEU A 33 8.93 16.43 2.69
C LEU A 33 8.90 17.93 2.33
N GLN A 34 9.99 18.67 2.58
CA GLN A 34 10.08 20.09 2.24
C GLN A 34 10.11 20.36 0.73
N THR A 35 10.41 19.34 -0.09
CA THR A 35 10.36 19.46 -1.55
C THR A 35 8.95 19.29 -2.11
N LEU A 36 8.01 18.74 -1.32
CA LEU A 36 6.64 18.53 -1.76
C LEU A 36 5.90 19.89 -1.81
N PRO A 37 5.02 20.07 -2.82
CA PRO A 37 4.08 21.19 -2.85
C PRO A 37 3.33 21.37 -1.51
N LYS A 38 3.17 22.63 -1.07
CA LYS A 38 2.52 22.98 0.22
C LYS A 38 1.06 22.51 0.35
N THR A 39 0.44 22.07 -0.74
CA THR A 39 -0.91 21.50 -0.78
C THR A 39 -0.98 20.05 -0.28
N PHE A 40 0.11 19.47 0.23
CA PHE A 40 0.22 18.09 0.74
C PHE A 40 -0.74 17.69 1.90
N GLY A 41 -1.75 18.51 2.22
CA GLY A 41 -2.81 18.20 3.19
C GLY A 41 -4.19 17.92 2.59
N SER A 42 -4.43 18.18 1.30
CA SER A 42 -5.68 17.80 0.62
C SER A 42 -5.61 16.37 0.10
N GLN A 43 -6.74 15.65 0.02
CA GLN A 43 -6.81 14.32 -0.60
C GLN A 43 -6.35 14.42 -2.07
N PRO A 44 -5.12 13.99 -2.43
CA PRO A 44 -4.57 14.23 -3.76
C PRO A 44 -5.28 13.31 -4.78
N ASP A 45 -5.64 13.86 -5.93
CA ASP A 45 -6.29 13.10 -7.02
C ASP A 45 -5.25 12.70 -8.07
N ILE A 46 -5.30 11.44 -8.51
CA ILE A 46 -4.35 10.91 -9.49
C ILE A 46 -4.38 11.59 -10.86
N ARG A 47 -5.48 12.26 -11.18
CA ARG A 47 -5.68 12.99 -12.42
C ARG A 47 -5.12 14.42 -12.37
N THR A 48 -5.09 15.04 -11.19
CA THR A 48 -4.66 16.44 -11.01
C THR A 48 -3.30 16.58 -10.33
N ASP A 49 -2.94 15.62 -9.48
CA ASP A 49 -1.77 15.68 -8.59
C ASP A 49 -0.76 14.56 -8.89
N PHE A 50 -0.67 14.13 -10.15
CA PHE A 50 0.16 13.00 -10.56
C PHE A 50 1.63 13.13 -10.12
N GLU A 51 2.23 14.31 -10.31
CA GLU A 51 3.62 14.57 -9.92
C GLU A 51 3.82 14.43 -8.40
N LEU A 52 2.89 14.98 -7.61
CA LEU A 52 2.91 14.88 -6.15
C LEU A 52 2.84 13.41 -5.70
N LEU A 53 1.91 12.64 -6.28
CA LEU A 53 1.77 11.22 -5.97
C LEU A 53 3.03 10.44 -6.37
N SER A 54 3.58 10.71 -7.55
CA SER A 54 4.82 10.09 -8.02
C SER A 54 6.00 10.37 -7.07
N MET A 55 6.15 11.62 -6.62
CA MET A 55 7.15 11.99 -5.61
C MET A 55 6.95 11.21 -4.30
N ARG A 56 5.71 11.14 -3.79
CA ARG A 56 5.39 10.37 -2.57
C ARG A 56 5.77 8.89 -2.70
N GLU A 57 5.39 8.23 -3.80
CA GLU A 57 5.73 6.82 -4.03
C GLU A 57 7.24 6.62 -4.15
N ASN A 58 7.95 7.56 -4.79
CA ASN A 58 9.41 7.54 -4.89
C ASN A 58 10.10 7.68 -3.51
N TYR A 59 9.67 8.61 -2.67
CA TYR A 59 10.23 8.77 -1.32
C TYR A 59 9.95 7.54 -0.46
N THR A 60 8.73 7.01 -0.52
CA THR A 60 8.37 5.78 0.22
C THR A 60 9.27 4.60 -0.20
N TYR A 61 9.53 4.44 -1.51
CA TYR A 61 10.43 3.42 -2.02
C TYR A 61 11.89 3.61 -1.57
N LYS A 62 12.42 4.83 -1.69
CA LYS A 62 13.79 5.17 -1.24
C LYS A 62 13.99 4.88 0.25
N ASN A 63 13.03 5.30 1.06
CA ASN A 63 13.01 5.05 2.50
C ASN A 63 13.05 3.55 2.82
N PHE A 64 12.20 2.77 2.15
CA PHE A 64 12.19 1.33 2.35
C PHE A 64 13.51 0.68 1.93
N LYS A 65 14.07 1.07 0.78
CA LYS A 65 15.36 0.54 0.33
C LYS A 65 16.45 0.82 1.36
N LYS A 66 16.54 2.05 1.86
CA LYS A 66 17.47 2.43 2.93
C LYS A 66 17.27 1.61 4.21
N LEU A 67 16.02 1.34 4.60
CA LEU A 67 15.71 0.46 5.74
C LEU A 67 16.14 -0.99 5.51
N CYS A 68 15.92 -1.53 4.31
CA CYS A 68 16.37 -2.88 3.96
C CYS A 68 17.88 -3.00 3.89
N ASP A 69 18.57 -1.98 3.38
CA ASP A 69 20.04 -1.97 3.33
C ASP A 69 20.64 -1.98 4.74
N HIS A 70 20.02 -1.26 5.68
CA HIS A 70 20.45 -1.23 7.07
C HIS A 70 20.04 -2.49 7.86
N TYR A 71 18.86 -3.04 7.59
CA TYR A 71 18.32 -4.24 8.21
C TYR A 71 18.11 -5.38 7.18
N PRO A 72 19.15 -5.98 6.60
CA PRO A 72 19.01 -6.87 5.42
C PRO A 72 18.24 -8.18 5.66
N LYS A 73 17.90 -8.50 6.90
CA LYS A 73 17.18 -9.72 7.28
C LYS A 73 15.83 -9.36 7.89
N GLY A 74 14.75 -9.77 7.23
CA GLY A 74 13.41 -9.58 7.77
C GLY A 74 12.31 -9.93 6.78
N LYS A 75 11.08 -10.00 7.30
CA LYS A 75 9.85 -9.91 6.50
C LYS A 75 9.22 -8.57 6.82
N TYR A 76 8.90 -7.81 5.78
CA TYR A 76 8.33 -6.48 5.91
C TYR A 76 6.86 -6.52 5.54
N TYR A 77 6.07 -5.75 6.27
CA TYR A 77 4.65 -5.58 6.03
C TYR A 77 4.36 -4.11 5.76
N PHE A 78 3.62 -3.87 4.69
CA PHE A 78 3.10 -2.56 4.34
C PHE A 78 1.58 -2.60 4.39
N HIS A 79 1.00 -1.59 5.02
CA HIS A 79 -0.42 -1.36 4.96
C HIS A 79 -0.69 -0.03 4.25
N PHE A 80 -1.28 -0.13 3.07
CA PHE A 80 -1.69 1.02 2.26
C PHE A 80 -3.08 0.77 1.68
N GLY A 81 -3.71 1.83 1.15
CA GLY A 81 -4.93 1.67 0.35
C GLY A 81 -4.68 0.76 -0.85
N GLY A 82 -5.72 0.06 -1.33
CA GLY A 82 -5.59 -0.99 -2.36
C GLY A 82 -4.92 -0.55 -3.67
N LYS A 83 -4.98 0.75 -3.99
CA LYS A 83 -4.31 1.37 -5.15
C LYS A 83 -2.78 1.25 -5.11
N HIS A 84 -2.21 1.15 -3.92
CA HIS A 84 -0.76 1.07 -3.71
C HIS A 84 -0.21 -0.34 -3.69
N SER A 85 -1.08 -1.36 -3.54
CA SER A 85 -0.66 -2.75 -3.41
C SER A 85 -0.64 -3.51 -4.73
N VAL A 86 -1.01 -2.89 -5.86
CA VAL A 86 -0.94 -3.56 -7.17
C VAL A 86 0.49 -3.60 -7.70
N LEU A 87 0.87 -4.72 -8.31
CA LEU A 87 2.21 -4.94 -8.90
C LEU A 87 2.32 -4.53 -10.37
N LYS A 88 1.21 -4.18 -11.01
CA LYS A 88 1.15 -3.70 -12.40
C LYS A 88 0.36 -2.39 -12.45
N GLU A 89 0.77 -1.51 -13.36
CA GLU A 89 0.26 -0.15 -13.49
C GLU A 89 -1.22 -0.12 -13.94
N ILE A 90 -2.01 0.78 -13.34
CA ILE A 90 -3.44 0.97 -13.66
C ILE A 90 -3.75 2.41 -14.09
N TRP A 91 -3.15 3.42 -13.45
CA TRP A 91 -3.48 4.85 -13.67
C TRP A 91 -2.29 5.70 -14.14
N GLY A 92 -1.32 5.14 -14.85
CA GLY A 92 -0.11 5.90 -15.21
C GLY A 92 0.90 6.02 -14.06
N LEU A 93 0.52 5.65 -12.83
CA LEU A 93 1.32 5.85 -11.62
C LEU A 93 1.99 4.56 -11.19
N GLU A 94 3.32 4.59 -11.10
CA GLU A 94 4.08 3.56 -10.41
C GLU A 94 3.97 3.76 -8.90
N ASN A 95 3.11 2.97 -8.25
CA ASN A 95 3.09 2.88 -6.80
C ASN A 95 4.34 2.16 -6.26
N ILE A 96 4.50 2.17 -4.94
CA ILE A 96 5.61 1.49 -4.27
C ILE A 96 5.71 -0.01 -4.62
N ALA A 97 4.59 -0.73 -4.71
CA ALA A 97 4.61 -2.16 -5.00
C ALA A 97 5.13 -2.44 -6.43
N ILE A 98 4.76 -1.62 -7.42
CA ILE A 98 5.31 -1.66 -8.78
C ILE A 98 6.82 -1.35 -8.77
N LYS A 99 7.24 -0.33 -8.03
CA LYS A 99 8.67 0.04 -7.93
C LYS A 99 9.49 -1.10 -7.34
N LEU A 100 9.00 -1.75 -6.29
CA LEU A 100 9.61 -2.94 -5.73
C LEU A 100 9.62 -4.10 -6.73
N GLN A 101 8.54 -4.30 -7.50
CA GLN A 101 8.44 -5.36 -8.51
C GLN A 101 9.45 -5.19 -9.65
N LYS A 102 9.90 -3.96 -9.92
CA LYS A 102 10.90 -3.63 -10.95
C LYS A 102 12.34 -3.67 -10.43
N ASP A 103 12.57 -3.63 -9.11
CA ASP A 103 13.93 -3.74 -8.54
C ASP A 103 14.32 -5.22 -8.43
N ASP A 104 15.46 -5.59 -9.04
CA ASP A 104 16.00 -6.95 -9.06
C ASP A 104 16.19 -7.57 -7.67
N THR A 105 16.39 -6.73 -6.66
CA THR A 105 16.51 -7.15 -5.26
C THR A 105 15.21 -7.74 -4.71
N PHE A 106 14.06 -7.25 -5.18
CA PHE A 106 12.75 -7.50 -4.59
C PHE A 106 11.75 -8.19 -5.52
N LYS A 107 11.93 -8.15 -6.85
CA LYS A 107 10.92 -8.57 -7.86
C LYS A 107 10.27 -9.95 -7.65
N ASP A 108 10.96 -10.92 -7.04
CA ASP A 108 10.43 -12.27 -6.80
C ASP A 108 10.08 -12.52 -5.31
N LYS A 109 10.07 -11.47 -4.49
CA LYS A 109 9.91 -11.53 -3.02
C LYS A 109 8.65 -10.82 -2.52
N ILE A 110 7.85 -10.26 -3.42
CA ILE A 110 6.69 -9.44 -3.07
C ILE A 110 5.43 -10.31 -3.13
N TYR A 111 4.61 -10.22 -2.09
CA TYR A 111 3.29 -10.84 -2.06
C TYR A 111 2.25 -9.76 -1.80
N ALA A 112 1.58 -9.33 -2.86
CA ALA A 112 0.56 -8.29 -2.84
C ALA A 112 -0.81 -8.86 -2.46
N ILE A 113 -1.44 -8.24 -1.48
CA ILE A 113 -2.76 -8.60 -0.99
C ILE A 113 -3.69 -7.39 -1.15
N ARG A 114 -4.87 -7.62 -1.69
CA ARG A 114 -5.98 -6.65 -1.64
C ARG A 114 -6.91 -6.96 -0.49
N THR A 115 -7.33 -5.93 0.22
CA THR A 115 -8.33 -6.05 1.28
C THR A 115 -9.63 -5.40 0.85
N TYR A 116 -10.72 -6.14 0.96
CA TYR A 116 -12.08 -5.65 0.79
C TYR A 116 -12.84 -5.71 2.11
N TYR A 117 -13.67 -4.71 2.31
CA TYR A 117 -14.46 -4.49 3.49
C TYR A 117 -15.93 -4.47 3.10
N GLY A 118 -16.74 -5.30 3.75
CA GLY A 118 -18.19 -5.17 3.67
C GLY A 118 -18.65 -3.95 4.45
N VAL A 119 -19.98 -3.81 4.57
CA VAL A 119 -20.57 -2.64 5.23
C VAL A 119 -20.17 -2.60 6.70
N GLY A 120 -19.51 -1.52 7.10
CA GLY A 120 -19.21 -1.22 8.48
C GLY A 120 -18.85 0.25 8.68
N THR A 121 -18.39 0.59 9.88
CA THR A 121 -17.93 1.95 10.20
C THR A 121 -16.42 2.05 10.04
N SER A 122 -15.95 3.18 9.51
CA SER A 122 -14.53 3.51 9.46
C SER A 122 -14.20 4.63 10.44
N MET A 123 -12.97 4.64 10.95
CA MET A 123 -12.51 5.68 11.87
C MET A 123 -12.41 7.02 11.15
N GLY A 124 -13.26 7.98 11.52
CA GLY A 124 -13.25 9.36 11.05
C GLY A 124 -12.83 10.33 12.16
N ALA A 125 -12.38 11.53 11.75
CA ALA A 125 -12.14 12.64 12.67
C ALA A 125 -13.46 13.30 13.18
N GLU A 126 -14.59 12.88 12.63
CA GLU A 126 -15.92 13.41 12.91
C GLU A 126 -16.62 12.62 14.02
N VAL A 127 -17.63 13.24 14.65
CA VAL A 127 -18.45 12.63 15.71
C VAL A 127 -19.21 11.41 15.18
N GLU A 128 -19.70 11.50 13.94
CA GLU A 128 -20.32 10.37 13.25
C GLU A 128 -19.29 9.61 12.42
N GLN A 129 -19.21 8.31 12.64
CA GLN A 129 -18.27 7.45 11.93
C GLN A 129 -18.82 7.14 10.54
N PRO A 130 -18.11 7.46 9.45
CA PRO A 130 -18.60 7.21 8.10
C PRO A 130 -18.75 5.72 7.84
N VAL A 131 -19.84 5.36 7.15
CA VAL A 131 -20.05 4.00 6.65
C VAL A 131 -19.13 3.75 5.46
N TYR A 132 -18.42 2.64 5.49
CA TYR A 132 -17.50 2.23 4.45
C TYR A 132 -17.82 0.81 3.97
N SER A 133 -17.70 0.59 2.67
CA SER A 133 -17.77 -0.72 2.03
C SER A 133 -17.09 -0.62 0.66
N ASN A 134 -16.28 -1.61 0.30
CA ASN A 134 -15.65 -1.67 -1.02
C ASN A 134 -15.60 -3.07 -1.63
N ILE A 135 -16.30 -4.07 -1.07
CA ILE A 135 -16.49 -5.35 -1.79
C ILE A 135 -17.22 -5.07 -3.10
N PRO A 136 -16.64 -5.38 -4.28
CA PRO A 136 -17.33 -5.20 -5.55
C PRO A 136 -18.59 -6.06 -5.60
N THR A 137 -19.73 -5.51 -6.01
CA THR A 137 -21.02 -6.21 -6.05
C THR A 137 -20.97 -7.54 -6.79
N GLU A 138 -20.27 -7.58 -7.92
CA GLU A 138 -20.12 -8.82 -8.70
C GLU A 138 -19.23 -9.86 -8.01
N LEU A 139 -18.21 -9.42 -7.26
CA LEU A 139 -17.42 -10.32 -6.42
C LEU A 139 -18.29 -10.91 -5.29
N GLU A 140 -19.10 -10.08 -4.64
CA GLU A 140 -20.00 -10.52 -3.59
C GLU A 140 -21.00 -11.58 -4.08
N LYS A 141 -21.69 -11.32 -5.21
CA LYS A 141 -22.61 -12.29 -5.83
C LYS A 141 -21.89 -13.60 -6.19
N GLN A 142 -20.70 -13.50 -6.75
CA GLN A 142 -19.90 -14.68 -7.13
C GLN A 142 -19.55 -15.51 -5.88
N LEU A 143 -19.15 -14.87 -4.79
CA LEU A 143 -18.83 -15.56 -3.54
C LEU A 143 -20.07 -16.17 -2.89
N GLN A 144 -21.21 -15.49 -2.91
CA GLN A 144 -22.49 -16.03 -2.43
C GLN A 144 -22.92 -17.26 -3.22
N THR A 145 -22.74 -17.25 -4.54
CA THR A 145 -23.08 -18.39 -5.40
C THR A 145 -22.22 -19.61 -5.08
N VAL A 146 -20.94 -19.42 -4.78
CA VAL A 146 -19.99 -20.52 -4.54
C VAL A 146 -20.03 -21.02 -3.09
N LYS A 147 -20.23 -20.14 -2.12
CA LYS A 147 -20.10 -20.46 -0.68
C LYS A 147 -21.41 -20.34 0.11
N GLY A 148 -22.48 -19.82 -0.47
CA GLY A 148 -23.66 -19.41 0.28
C GLY A 148 -23.36 -18.18 1.13
N GLU A 149 -23.87 -18.13 2.36
CA GLU A 149 -23.45 -17.11 3.32
C GLU A 149 -21.98 -17.27 3.70
N PHE A 150 -21.23 -16.16 3.68
CA PHE A 150 -19.81 -16.15 3.98
C PHE A 150 -19.47 -15.05 5.00
N GLY A 151 -18.54 -15.36 5.91
CA GLY A 151 -17.93 -14.41 6.85
C GLY A 151 -16.62 -13.84 6.31
N ASP A 152 -15.64 -13.61 7.18
CA ASP A 152 -14.31 -13.17 6.73
C ASP A 152 -13.60 -14.26 5.94
N LEU A 153 -12.86 -13.88 4.91
CA LEU A 153 -12.20 -14.81 3.98
C LEU A 153 -10.79 -14.35 3.63
N ILE A 154 -9.91 -15.33 3.45
CA ILE A 154 -8.62 -15.14 2.76
C ILE A 154 -8.63 -16.04 1.53
N ILE A 155 -8.28 -15.48 0.38
CA ILE A 155 -8.26 -16.19 -0.91
C ILE A 155 -6.87 -16.04 -1.51
N ASP A 156 -6.16 -17.15 -1.67
CA ASP A 156 -4.91 -17.23 -2.42
C ASP A 156 -5.21 -17.41 -3.90
N LEU A 157 -4.94 -16.38 -4.70
CA LEU A 157 -5.18 -16.35 -6.14
C LEU A 157 -4.09 -17.08 -6.93
N ASN A 158 -2.91 -17.23 -6.34
CA ASN A 158 -1.76 -17.92 -6.93
C ASN A 158 -1.82 -19.44 -6.78
N ASN A 159 -2.78 -19.96 -6.01
CA ASN A 159 -3.02 -21.38 -5.86
C ASN A 159 -3.18 -22.06 -7.24
N ARG A 160 -2.56 -23.23 -7.44
CA ARG A 160 -2.65 -23.97 -8.72
C ARG A 160 -4.08 -24.34 -9.12
N ARG A 161 -5.00 -24.44 -8.16
CA ARG A 161 -6.42 -24.72 -8.39
C ARG A 161 -7.27 -23.45 -8.55
N SER A 162 -6.67 -22.26 -8.42
CA SER A 162 -7.38 -21.00 -8.60
C SER A 162 -7.76 -20.81 -10.07
N PRO A 163 -9.06 -20.67 -10.40
CA PRO A 163 -9.51 -20.50 -11.79
C PRO A 163 -9.04 -19.18 -12.40
N ILE A 164 -8.60 -18.22 -11.58
CA ILE A 164 -8.13 -16.90 -11.99
C ILE A 164 -6.62 -16.76 -11.99
N LYS A 165 -5.88 -17.85 -11.72
CA LYS A 165 -4.42 -17.85 -11.81
C LYS A 165 -3.93 -17.58 -13.23
N ASN A 166 -4.71 -18.01 -14.23
CA ASN A 166 -4.35 -17.95 -15.64
C ASN A 166 -5.30 -17.07 -16.46
N THR A 167 -6.23 -16.37 -15.81
CA THR A 167 -7.20 -15.50 -16.49
C THR A 167 -7.35 -14.20 -15.71
N LEU A 168 -7.67 -13.11 -16.41
CA LEU A 168 -8.10 -11.88 -15.77
C LEU A 168 -9.57 -11.99 -15.38
N ASN A 169 -9.86 -11.76 -14.10
CA ASN A 169 -11.21 -11.55 -13.61
C ASN A 169 -11.36 -10.13 -13.06
N LEU A 170 -12.11 -9.31 -13.80
CA LEU A 170 -12.35 -7.91 -13.47
C LEU A 170 -13.21 -7.71 -12.22
N ASN A 171 -13.92 -8.74 -11.74
CA ASN A 171 -14.73 -8.65 -10.51
C ASN A 171 -13.87 -8.32 -9.28
N TYR A 172 -12.57 -8.63 -9.32
CA TYR A 172 -11.60 -8.30 -8.27
C TYR A 172 -11.00 -6.90 -8.39
N PHE A 173 -11.58 -6.02 -9.18
CA PHE A 173 -11.14 -4.64 -9.30
C PHE A 173 -12.30 -3.70 -8.97
N GLU A 174 -12.02 -2.55 -8.38
CA GLU A 174 -13.01 -1.52 -8.14
C GLU A 174 -13.52 -0.94 -9.48
N PRO A 175 -14.76 -0.42 -9.56
CA PRO A 175 -15.30 0.11 -10.81
C PRO A 175 -14.37 1.11 -11.52
N ALA A 176 -13.81 2.07 -10.78
CA ALA A 176 -12.90 3.10 -11.31
C ALA A 176 -11.56 2.53 -11.84
N GLU A 177 -11.16 1.33 -11.41
CA GLU A 177 -9.98 0.64 -11.93
C GLU A 177 -10.29 -0.02 -13.27
N ARG A 178 -11.47 -0.65 -13.37
CA ARG A 178 -11.91 -1.33 -14.61
C ARG A 178 -12.00 -0.37 -15.79
N GLU A 179 -12.33 0.89 -15.53
CA GLU A 179 -12.43 1.94 -16.56
C GLU A 179 -11.09 2.30 -17.21
N VAL A 180 -9.98 2.10 -16.50
CA VAL A 180 -8.64 2.49 -16.98
C VAL A 180 -7.72 1.31 -17.25
N LEU A 181 -8.07 0.12 -16.76
CA LEU A 181 -7.35 -1.11 -17.04
C LEU A 181 -7.37 -1.37 -18.55
N LYS A 182 -6.17 -1.56 -19.11
CA LYS A 182 -5.98 -1.93 -20.52
C LYS A 182 -5.39 -3.34 -20.60
N PRO A 183 -6.15 -4.39 -20.25
CA PRO A 183 -5.64 -5.74 -20.31
C PRO A 183 -5.50 -6.21 -21.77
N ASP A 184 -4.47 -6.99 -22.02
CA ASP A 184 -4.33 -7.79 -23.23
C ASP A 184 -4.80 -9.24 -22.97
N SER A 185 -4.71 -10.10 -23.98
CA SER A 185 -5.10 -11.51 -23.89
C SER A 185 -4.30 -12.33 -22.89
N ASP A 186 -3.09 -11.88 -22.54
CA ASP A 186 -2.15 -12.63 -21.70
C ASP A 186 -2.19 -12.16 -20.24
N THR A 187 -2.85 -11.03 -19.97
CA THR A 187 -2.97 -10.43 -18.65
C THR A 187 -3.80 -11.32 -17.71
N LYS A 188 -3.31 -11.51 -16.49
CA LYS A 188 -3.94 -12.33 -15.43
C LYS A 188 -4.21 -11.49 -14.20
N THR A 189 -5.20 -11.87 -13.38
CA THR A 189 -5.44 -11.17 -12.10
C THR A 189 -4.19 -11.17 -11.20
N THR A 190 -3.45 -12.29 -11.21
CA THR A 190 -2.24 -12.49 -10.39
C THR A 190 -1.04 -11.62 -10.78
N ASP A 191 -1.07 -11.01 -11.97
CA ASP A 191 -0.09 -10.00 -12.38
C ASP A 191 -0.23 -8.70 -11.56
N TYR A 192 -1.41 -8.45 -10.97
CA TYR A 192 -1.69 -7.27 -10.16
C TYR A 192 -1.58 -7.56 -8.67
N PHE A 193 -2.13 -8.68 -8.18
CA PHE A 193 -2.06 -9.06 -6.76
C PHE A 193 -2.28 -10.57 -6.60
N GLN A 194 -1.64 -11.17 -5.59
CA GLN A 194 -1.59 -12.62 -5.40
C GLN A 194 -2.61 -13.12 -4.38
N GLY A 195 -3.15 -12.24 -3.53
CA GLY A 195 -4.12 -12.60 -2.51
C GLY A 195 -5.21 -11.57 -2.32
N ILE A 196 -6.32 -12.04 -1.75
CA ILE A 196 -7.42 -11.21 -1.30
C ILE A 196 -7.75 -11.54 0.16
N ILE A 197 -8.00 -10.50 0.94
CA ILE A 197 -8.66 -10.58 2.23
C ILE A 197 -10.04 -9.91 2.09
N ILE A 198 -11.08 -10.55 2.60
CA ILE A 198 -12.42 -9.99 2.72
C ILE A 198 -12.78 -9.96 4.20
N ILE A 199 -13.12 -8.78 4.70
CA ILE A 199 -13.62 -8.56 6.05
C ILE A 199 -15.09 -8.17 5.90
N LYS A 200 -16.00 -9.08 6.22
CA LYS A 200 -17.42 -8.94 5.87
C LYS A 200 -18.14 -7.91 6.72
N ASN A 201 -17.85 -7.87 8.02
CA ASN A 201 -18.49 -6.99 8.99
C ASN A 201 -17.42 -6.22 9.78
N PRO A 202 -16.71 -5.27 9.15
CA PRO A 202 -15.66 -4.53 9.82
C PRO A 202 -16.24 -3.62 10.90
N LYS A 203 -15.48 -3.44 11.97
CA LYS A 203 -15.75 -2.43 12.99
C LYS A 203 -14.69 -1.34 12.89
N GLY A 204 -15.11 -0.09 13.06
CA GLY A 204 -14.17 1.02 13.17
C GLY A 204 -13.16 0.77 14.27
N GLY A 205 -11.91 1.17 14.03
CA GLY A 205 -10.88 1.15 15.06
C GLY A 205 -11.27 2.07 16.21
N THR A 206 -10.89 1.69 17.44
CA THR A 206 -10.96 2.58 18.59
C THR A 206 -9.72 3.45 18.63
N ALA A 207 -9.89 4.77 18.56
CA ALA A 207 -8.82 5.70 18.91
C ALA A 207 -8.58 5.58 20.43
N TYR A 208 -7.35 5.26 20.84
CA TYR A 208 -6.96 5.41 22.23
C TYR A 208 -6.85 6.91 22.51
N SER A 209 -7.65 7.42 23.44
CA SER A 209 -7.41 8.76 23.98
C SER A 209 -6.02 8.77 24.63
N VAL A 210 -5.09 9.53 24.05
CA VAL A 210 -3.75 9.75 24.63
C VAL A 210 -3.78 10.88 25.68
N PHE A 211 -4.96 11.45 25.93
CA PHE A 211 -5.19 12.43 26.98
C PHE A 211 -6.02 11.78 28.09
N PRO A 212 -5.42 11.48 29.26
CA PRO A 212 -6.22 11.18 30.44
C PRO A 212 -7.03 12.41 30.82
N ASP A 213 -8.29 12.20 31.19
CA ASP A 213 -9.16 13.20 31.80
C ASP A 213 -8.57 13.74 33.12
#